data_AF-L7LMU5-F1
#
_entry.id   AF-L7LMU5-F1
#
_cell.length_a   1.000
_cell.length_b   1.000
_cell.length_c   1.000
_cell.angle_alpha   90.00
_cell.angle_beta   90.00
_cell.angle_gamma   90.00
#
_symmetry.space_group_name_H-M   'P 1'
#
loop_
_entity.id
_entity.type
_entity.pdbx_description
1 polymer ?
#
loop_
_entity_poly.entity_id
_entity_poly.type
_entity_poly.pdbx_seq_one_letter_code
_entity_poly.pdbx_strand_id
1 'polypeptide(L)'
;MHNDDTAIDAWLGDAADTLTDEQRDRFITIWDDTGTRYPEPEDQDLRNAALSAATQYLLGEATATDAGREIGRLNAALEDAKAAARAIALLAVEDGASEYQLHQDLGVTRRTLRLWLGKDS
;
A
#
# COMPACT_ATOMS: atom_id res chain seq x y z
N MET A 1 11.81 -31.95 -2.78
CA MET A 1 12.21 -30.53 -2.80
C MET A 1 11.24 -29.85 -3.74
N HIS A 2 10.25 -29.13 -3.20
CA HIS A 2 9.31 -28.38 -4.04
C HIS A 2 10.09 -27.26 -4.72
N ASN A 3 9.75 -26.95 -5.97
CA ASN A 3 10.41 -25.89 -6.74
C ASN A 3 10.32 -24.51 -6.01
N ASP A 4 9.32 -24.39 -5.13
CA ASP A 4 9.00 -23.19 -4.37
C ASP A 4 9.96 -22.94 -3.19
N ASP A 5 10.55 -23.98 -2.59
CA ASP A 5 11.52 -23.82 -1.48
C ASP A 5 12.74 -23.00 -1.94
N THR A 6 13.24 -23.27 -3.15
CA THR A 6 14.39 -22.56 -3.73
C THR A 6 14.06 -21.10 -4.02
N ALA A 7 12.83 -20.82 -4.46
CA ALA A 7 12.38 -19.45 -4.75
C ALA A 7 12.19 -18.64 -3.46
N ILE A 8 11.69 -19.29 -2.41
CA ILE A 8 11.51 -18.70 -1.08
C ILE A 8 12.85 -18.37 -0.44
N ASP A 9 13.81 -19.30 -0.45
CA ASP A 9 15.14 -19.03 0.09
C ASP A 9 15.88 -17.94 -0.70
N ALA A 10 15.75 -17.94 -2.02
CA ALA A 10 16.32 -16.89 -2.86
C ALA A 10 15.71 -15.50 -2.59
N TRP A 11 14.41 -15.44 -2.27
CA TRP A 11 13.74 -14.20 -1.91
C TRP A 11 14.12 -13.72 -0.50
N LEU A 12 14.18 -14.63 0.48
CA LEU A 12 14.56 -14.33 1.86
C LEU A 12 16.03 -13.87 1.98
N GLY A 13 16.91 -14.36 1.10
CA GLY A 13 18.33 -14.06 1.15
C GLY A 13 18.93 -14.41 2.51
N ASP A 14 19.69 -13.49 3.11
CA ASP A 14 20.34 -13.72 4.41
C ASP A 14 19.36 -14.03 5.56
N ALA A 15 18.08 -13.64 5.43
CA ALA A 15 17.06 -13.97 6.42
C ALA A 15 16.75 -15.48 6.46
N ALA A 16 16.98 -16.20 5.37
CA ALA A 16 16.76 -17.66 5.31
C ALA A 16 17.61 -18.41 6.34
N ASP A 17 18.85 -17.96 6.59
CA ASP A 17 19.76 -18.54 7.57
C ASP A 17 19.45 -18.12 9.03
N THR A 18 18.61 -17.10 9.20
CA THR A 18 18.27 -16.52 10.51
C THR A 18 16.94 -17.06 11.05
N LEU A 19 16.00 -17.37 10.18
CA LEU A 19 14.70 -17.92 10.57
C LEU A 19 14.84 -19.35 11.10
N THR A 20 14.15 -19.65 12.19
CA THR A 20 13.92 -21.04 12.63
C THR A 20 13.02 -21.77 11.65
N ASP A 21 13.05 -23.11 11.65
CA ASP A 21 12.17 -23.94 10.81
C ASP A 21 10.69 -23.58 10.99
N GLU A 22 10.24 -23.34 12.23
CA GLU A 22 8.86 -22.92 12.51
C GLU A 22 8.54 -21.55 11.89
N GLN A 23 9.47 -20.60 11.96
CA GLN A 23 9.28 -19.29 11.32
C GLN A 23 9.29 -19.41 9.80
N ARG A 24 10.12 -20.30 9.23
CA ARG A 24 10.14 -20.59 7.79
C ARG A 24 8.82 -21.18 7.31
N ASP A 25 8.26 -22.15 8.03
CA ASP A 25 6.93 -22.73 7.72
C ASP A 25 5.82 -21.66 7.76
N ARG A 26 5.89 -20.75 8.73
CA ARG A 26 4.97 -19.60 8.80
C ARG A 26 5.17 -18.63 7.64
N PHE A 27 6.40 -18.39 7.21
CA PHE A 27 6.69 -17.56 6.05
C PHE A 27 6.14 -18.18 4.75
N ILE A 28 6.31 -19.49 4.55
CA ILE A 28 5.74 -20.23 3.40
C ILE A 28 4.22 -20.07 3.34
N THR A 29 3.54 -20.14 4.49
CA THR A 29 2.09 -19.91 4.56
C THR A 29 1.71 -18.51 4.07
N ILE A 30 2.49 -17.48 4.41
CA ILE A 30 2.26 -16.11 3.96
C ILE A 30 2.63 -15.94 2.48
N TRP A 31 3.66 -16.63 2.00
CA TRP A 31 4.03 -16.66 0.59
C TRP A 31 2.87 -17.12 -0.28
N ASP A 32 2.24 -18.24 0.08
CA ASP A 32 1.10 -18.80 -0.64
C ASP A 32 -0.15 -17.90 -0.57
N ASP A 33 -0.47 -17.36 0.62
CA ASP A 33 -1.58 -16.40 0.79
C ASP A 33 -1.38 -15.15 -0.06
N THR A 34 -0.17 -14.60 -0.03
CA THR A 34 0.22 -13.38 -0.77
C THR A 34 0.15 -13.62 -2.27
N GLY A 35 0.63 -14.76 -2.77
CA GLY A 35 0.52 -15.13 -4.18
C GLY A 35 -0.92 -15.31 -4.65
N THR A 36 -1.80 -15.79 -3.77
CA THR A 36 -3.24 -15.93 -4.06
C THR A 36 -3.95 -14.58 -4.05
N ARG A 37 -3.61 -13.69 -3.11
CA ARG A 37 -4.27 -12.40 -2.90
C ARG A 37 -3.88 -11.35 -3.94
N TYR A 38 -2.68 -11.48 -4.47
CA TYR A 38 -2.06 -10.55 -5.41
C TYR A 38 -1.52 -11.35 -6.60
N PRO A 39 -2.39 -11.90 -7.47
CA PRO A 39 -1.97 -12.82 -8.52
C PRO A 39 -1.35 -12.11 -9.73
N GLU A 40 -1.67 -10.83 -9.95
CA GLU A 40 -1.34 -10.16 -11.20
C GLU A 40 0.12 -9.66 -11.22
N PRO A 41 0.77 -9.60 -12.39
CA PRO A 41 2.14 -9.09 -12.49
C PRO A 41 2.32 -7.69 -11.89
N GLU A 42 1.35 -6.79 -12.08
CA GLU A 42 1.37 -5.43 -11.52
C GLU A 42 1.29 -5.38 -9.98
N ASP A 43 0.84 -6.46 -9.33
CA ASP A 43 0.77 -6.51 -7.86
C ASP A 43 2.13 -6.85 -7.22
N GLN A 44 3.22 -6.92 -7.99
CA GLN A 44 4.53 -7.31 -7.48
C GLN A 44 4.98 -6.47 -6.28
N ASP A 45 4.71 -5.17 -6.29
CA ASP A 45 5.07 -4.28 -5.18
C ASP A 45 4.26 -4.58 -3.92
N LEU A 46 2.98 -4.95 -4.07
CA LEU A 46 2.12 -5.36 -2.95
C LEU A 46 2.60 -6.69 -2.35
N ARG A 47 2.98 -7.65 -3.20
CA ARG A 47 3.59 -8.92 -2.76
C ARG A 47 4.87 -8.67 -1.98
N ASN A 48 5.79 -7.89 -2.54
CA ASN A 48 7.05 -7.57 -1.89
C ASN A 48 6.85 -6.86 -0.55
N ALA A 49 5.91 -5.92 -0.47
CA ALA A 49 5.59 -5.23 0.79
C ALA A 49 5.05 -6.20 1.85
N ALA A 50 4.13 -7.09 1.48
CA ALA A 50 3.56 -8.08 2.39
C ALA A 50 4.62 -9.06 2.92
N LEU A 51 5.44 -9.61 2.03
CA LEU A 51 6.50 -10.55 2.38
C LEU A 51 7.59 -9.89 3.23
N SER A 52 7.96 -8.64 2.92
CA SER A 52 8.95 -7.89 3.72
C SER A 52 8.45 -7.67 5.14
N ALA A 53 7.18 -7.27 5.31
CA ALA A 53 6.58 -7.10 6.62
C ALA A 53 6.48 -8.43 7.40
N ALA A 54 6.20 -9.54 6.70
CA ALA A 54 6.18 -10.87 7.31
C ALA A 54 7.57 -11.28 7.83
N THR A 55 8.62 -11.09 7.04
CA THR A 55 10.01 -11.36 7.46
C THR A 55 10.38 -10.52 8.69
N GLN A 56 10.15 -9.21 8.65
CA GLN A 56 10.47 -8.32 9.78
C GLN A 56 9.70 -8.72 11.05
N TYR A 57 8.43 -9.09 10.93
CA TYR A 57 7.64 -9.56 12.06
C TYR A 57 8.19 -10.88 12.63
N LEU A 58 8.53 -11.83 11.76
CA LEU A 58 9.07 -13.13 12.18
C LEU A 58 10.43 -12.97 12.86
N LEU A 59 11.28 -12.05 12.41
CA LEU A 59 12.56 -11.69 13.04
C LEU A 59 12.40 -10.84 14.31
N GLY A 60 11.18 -10.43 14.66
CA GLY A 60 10.91 -9.59 15.82
C GLY A 60 11.31 -8.12 15.65
N GLU A 61 11.56 -7.70 14.42
CA GLU A 61 11.96 -6.34 14.04
C GLU A 61 10.77 -5.39 13.86
N ALA A 62 9.58 -5.95 13.60
CA ALA A 62 8.34 -5.20 13.45
C ALA A 62 7.21 -5.81 14.28
N THR A 63 6.29 -4.96 14.75
CA THR A 63 5.10 -5.39 15.47
C THR A 63 3.81 -4.91 14.79
N ALA A 64 2.67 -5.47 15.19
CA ALA A 64 1.37 -4.96 14.77
C ALA A 64 1.15 -3.47 15.14
N THR A 65 1.76 -3.02 16.24
CA THR A 65 1.71 -1.61 16.66
C THR A 65 2.47 -0.71 15.69
N ASP A 66 3.61 -1.16 15.17
CA ASP A 66 4.39 -0.41 14.20
C ASP A 66 3.65 -0.31 12.86
N ALA A 67 3.06 -1.42 12.39
CA ALA A 67 2.21 -1.41 11.20
C ALA A 67 1.00 -0.46 11.35
N GLY A 68 0.34 -0.49 12.52
CA GLY A 68 -0.77 0.42 12.82
C GLY A 68 -0.35 1.90 12.85
N ARG A 69 0.82 2.21 13.42
CA ARG A 69 1.39 3.56 13.42
C ARG A 69 1.64 4.06 12.00
N GLU A 70 2.20 3.21 11.15
CA GLU A 70 2.52 3.58 9.78
C GLU A 70 1.27 3.85 8.94
N ILE A 71 0.24 3.00 9.07
CA ILE A 71 -1.07 3.25 8.46
C ILE A 71 -1.64 4.58 8.94
N GLY A 72 -1.58 4.86 10.25
CA GLY A 72 -2.05 6.13 10.81
C GLY A 72 -1.31 7.34 10.22
N ARG A 73 0.01 7.25 10.11
CA ARG A 73 0.87 8.30 9.52
C ARG A 73 0.52 8.56 8.05
N LEU A 74 0.38 7.50 7.24
CA LEU A 74 0.07 7.60 5.82
C LEU A 74 -1.35 8.12 5.58
N ASN A 75 -2.32 7.70 6.39
CA ASN A 75 -3.68 8.23 6.33
C ASN A 75 -3.74 9.72 6.67
N ALA A 76 -3.02 10.15 7.72
CA ALA A 76 -2.92 11.58 8.05
C ALA A 76 -2.33 12.39 6.89
N ALA A 77 -1.24 11.91 6.29
CA ALA A 77 -0.63 12.55 5.12
C ALA A 77 -1.58 12.60 3.91
N LEU A 78 -2.39 11.55 3.68
CA LEU A 78 -3.39 11.53 2.63
C LEU A 78 -4.50 12.56 2.88
N GLU A 79 -4.99 12.70 4.11
CA GLU A 79 -6.00 13.68 4.46
C GLU A 79 -5.47 15.12 4.33
N ASP A 80 -4.22 15.38 4.74
CA ASP A 80 -3.56 16.67 4.53
C ASP A 80 -3.44 17.00 3.03
N ALA A 81 -3.03 16.02 2.21
CA ALA A 81 -2.95 16.17 0.76
C ALA A 81 -4.31 16.45 0.11
N LYS A 82 -5.38 15.77 0.57
CA LYS A 82 -6.75 16.03 0.10
C LYS A 82 -7.23 17.42 0.50
N ALA A 83 -6.92 17.88 1.71
CA ALA A 83 -7.27 19.23 2.16
C ALA A 83 -6.60 20.31 1.29
N ALA A 84 -5.31 20.13 0.99
CA ALA A 84 -4.58 20.99 0.05
C ALA A 84 -5.17 20.95 -1.36
N ALA A 85 -5.42 19.76 -1.90
CA ALA A 85 -6.03 19.55 -3.22
C ALA A 85 -7.41 20.22 -3.32
N ARG A 86 -8.23 20.15 -2.27
CA ARG A 86 -9.52 20.84 -2.19
C ARG A 86 -9.38 22.36 -2.28
N ALA A 87 -8.44 22.95 -1.55
CA ALA A 87 -8.21 24.40 -1.60
C ALA A 87 -7.77 24.83 -3.00
N ILE A 88 -6.86 24.10 -3.62
CA ILE A 88 -6.42 24.33 -5.00
C ILE A 88 -7.58 24.20 -5.99
N ALA A 89 -8.44 23.19 -5.83
CA ALA A 89 -9.57 22.98 -6.72
C ALA A 89 -10.57 24.15 -6.72
N LEU A 90 -10.82 24.75 -5.56
CA LEU A 90 -11.68 25.93 -5.44
C LEU A 90 -11.08 27.12 -6.20
N LEU A 91 -9.80 27.44 -5.95
CA LEU A 91 -9.09 28.53 -6.63
C LEU A 91 -9.01 28.31 -8.15
N ALA A 92 -8.70 27.08 -8.59
CA ALA A 92 -8.62 26.76 -10.01
C ALA A 92 -9.96 26.99 -10.72
N VAL A 93 -11.09 26.64 -10.10
CA VAL A 93 -12.42 26.91 -10.67
C VAL A 93 -12.73 28.40 -10.70
N GLU A 94 -12.36 29.17 -9.67
CA GLU A 94 -12.47 30.63 -9.66
C GLU A 94 -11.64 31.27 -10.79
N ASP A 95 -10.47 30.71 -11.09
CA ASP A 95 -9.59 31.10 -12.20
C ASP A 95 -10.07 30.58 -13.57
N GLY A 96 -11.21 29.88 -13.64
CA GLY A 96 -11.84 29.44 -14.88
C GLY A 96 -11.40 28.05 -15.39
N ALA A 97 -10.76 27.24 -14.56
CA ALA A 97 -10.40 25.87 -14.92
C ALA A 97 -11.64 24.99 -15.19
N SER A 98 -11.50 24.06 -16.13
CA SER A 98 -12.53 23.07 -16.44
C SER A 98 -12.61 22.00 -15.35
N GLU A 99 -13.77 21.83 -14.71
CA GLU A 99 -14.01 20.74 -13.74
C GLU A 99 -13.74 19.35 -14.32
N TYR A 100 -13.96 19.17 -15.63
CA TYR A 100 -13.70 17.89 -16.31
C TYR A 100 -12.22 17.53 -16.35
N GLN A 101 -11.35 18.52 -16.60
CA GLN A 101 -9.90 18.29 -16.61
C GLN A 101 -9.36 18.24 -15.18
N LEU A 102 -9.84 19.15 -14.33
CA LEU A 102 -9.37 19.30 -12.95
C LEU A 102 -9.52 18.02 -12.12
N HIS A 103 -10.60 17.26 -12.28
CA HIS A 103 -10.74 15.99 -11.53
C HIS A 103 -9.70 14.94 -11.96
N GLN A 104 -9.29 14.94 -13.24
CA GLN A 104 -8.29 14.01 -13.75
C GLN A 104 -6.89 14.42 -13.28
N ASP A 105 -6.58 15.72 -13.35
CA ASP A 105 -5.31 16.27 -12.89
C ASP A 105 -5.09 16.04 -11.38
N LEU A 106 -6.17 16.16 -10.59
CA LEU A 106 -6.14 15.89 -9.15
C LEU A 106 -6.22 14.40 -8.82
N GLY A 107 -6.42 13.52 -9.80
CA GLY A 107 -6.54 12.08 -9.58
C GLY A 107 -7.77 11.67 -8.75
N VAL A 108 -8.85 12.46 -8.79
CA VAL A 108 -10.08 12.19 -8.03
C VAL A 108 -11.27 11.92 -8.95
N THR A 109 -12.31 11.30 -8.39
CA THR A 109 -13.57 11.12 -9.12
C THR A 109 -14.27 12.47 -9.33
N ARG A 110 -15.08 12.58 -10.39
CA ARG A 110 -15.94 13.76 -10.61
C ARG A 110 -16.84 14.07 -9.41
N ARG A 111 -17.35 13.03 -8.76
CA ARG A 111 -18.21 13.15 -7.56
C ARG A 111 -17.43 13.78 -6.40
N THR A 112 -16.20 13.32 -6.17
CA THR A 112 -15.32 13.89 -5.13
C THR A 112 -15.08 15.37 -5.39
N LEU A 113 -14.75 15.75 -6.63
CA LEU A 113 -14.55 17.16 -6.99
C LEU A 113 -15.81 17.99 -6.73
N ARG A 114 -16.99 17.53 -7.17
CA ARG A 114 -18.26 18.26 -6.95
C ARG A 114 -18.62 18.42 -5.48
N LEU A 115 -18.34 17.40 -4.65
CA LEU A 115 -18.49 17.49 -3.19
C LEU A 115 -17.58 18.56 -2.60
N TRP A 116 -16.31 18.61 -3.04
CA TRP A 116 -15.35 19.62 -2.59
C TRP A 116 -15.78 21.05 -2.95
N LEU A 117 -16.38 21.23 -4.13
CA LEU A 117 -16.94 22.49 -4.63
C LEU A 117 -18.31 22.83 -4.01
N GLY A 118 -18.85 21.99 -3.12
CA GLY A 118 -20.13 22.23 -2.44
C GLY A 118 -21.37 22.04 -3.33
N LYS A 119 -21.27 21.28 -4.43
CA LYS A 119 -22.35 21.12 -5.43
C LYS A 119 -23.25 19.89 -5.21
N ASP A 120 -22.78 18.91 -4.44
CA ASP A 120 -23.47 17.62 -4.20
C ASP A 120 -23.65 17.30 -2.70
N SER A 121 -23.83 18.33 -1.86
CA SER A 121 -24.04 18.22 -0.41
C SER A 121 -25.37 17.60 -0.02
#